data_AF-A0A5N7Z6C7-F1
#
_entry.id   AF-A0A5N7Z6C7-F1
#
_cell.length_a   1.000
_cell.length_b   1.000
_cell.length_c   1.000
_cell.angle_alpha   90.00
_cell.angle_beta   90.00
_cell.angle_gamma   90.00
#
_symmetry.space_group_name_H-M   'P 1'
#
loop_
_entity.id
_entity.type
_entity.pdbx_description
1 polymer ?
#
loop_
_entity_poly.entity_id
_entity_poly.type
_entity_poly.pdbx_seq_one_letter_code
_entity_poly.pdbx_strand_id
1 'polypeptide(L)'
;MINNDDLHDEMGDNHIASSAETPLRPDAFEISDEEKINAIKKDVESILNTLGLDLTDDSLKGTPNRVAKMFVKEIFGGLNPAKKPGSSTFDNKYKYGEMLVEKNITVYSTCEHHLLPIVGRAHVAYISNGTV
;
A
#
# COMPACT_ATOMS: atom_id res chain seq x y z
N MET A 1 3.96 34.76 0.96
CA MET A 1 2.66 34.05 1.05
C MET A 1 2.96 32.66 0.51
N ILE A 2 2.85 31.63 1.35
CA ILE A 2 3.08 30.25 0.92
C ILE A 2 1.83 29.87 0.11
N ASN A 3 2.00 29.39 -1.12
CA ASN A 3 0.87 28.96 -1.93
C ASN A 3 0.29 27.65 -1.36
N ASN A 4 -0.99 27.37 -1.63
CA ASN A 4 -1.63 26.16 -1.13
C ASN A 4 -0.93 24.88 -1.59
N ASP A 5 -0.35 24.85 -2.79
CA ASP A 5 0.41 23.70 -3.28
C ASP A 5 1.68 23.46 -2.44
N ASP A 6 2.42 24.53 -2.12
CA ASP A 6 3.62 24.45 -1.26
C ASP A 6 3.26 23.96 0.16
N LEU A 7 2.09 24.33 0.68
CA LEU A 7 1.60 23.85 1.98
C LEU A 7 1.25 22.36 1.96
N HIS A 8 0.67 21.86 0.86
CA HIS A 8 0.35 20.43 0.72
C HIS A 8 1.62 19.58 0.62
N ASP A 9 2.61 20.05 -0.14
CA ASP A 9 3.91 19.39 -0.25
C ASP A 9 4.64 19.36 1.10
N GLU A 10 4.68 20.49 1.84
CA GLU A 10 5.27 20.53 3.19
C GLU A 10 4.56 19.60 4.18
N MET A 11 3.22 19.51 4.14
CA MET A 11 2.47 18.58 4.99
C MET A 11 2.79 17.12 4.67
N GLY A 12 2.95 16.79 3.39
CA GLY A 12 3.35 15.47 2.92
C GLY A 12 4.77 15.12 3.36
N ASP A 13 5.72 16.03 3.15
CA ASP A 13 7.13 15.85 3.49
C ASP A 13 7.35 15.68 5.01
N ASN A 14 6.54 16.36 5.83
CA ASN A 14 6.59 16.22 7.28
C ASN A 14 5.83 15.00 7.82
N HIS A 15 5.25 14.16 6.95
CA HIS A 15 4.53 12.93 7.30
C HIS A 15 3.51 13.10 8.44
N ILE A 16 2.79 14.23 8.44
CA ILE A 16 1.80 14.52 9.49
C ILE A 16 0.61 13.58 9.32
N ALA A 17 0.39 12.69 10.28
CA ALA A 17 -0.74 11.76 10.27
C ALA A 17 -2.07 12.52 10.37
N SER A 18 -2.84 12.52 9.29
CA SER A 18 -4.10 13.26 9.18
C SER A 18 -5.35 12.37 9.31
N SER A 19 -5.20 11.06 9.06
CA SER A 19 -6.29 10.08 9.08
C SER A 19 -5.78 8.68 9.39
N ALA A 20 -6.62 7.86 10.04
CA ALA A 20 -6.40 6.42 10.20
C ALA A 20 -6.92 5.61 8.99
N GLU A 21 -7.81 6.19 8.20
CA GLU A 21 -8.42 5.59 7.01
C GLU A 21 -7.73 6.12 5.75
N THR A 22 -7.37 5.23 4.84
CA THR A 22 -6.83 5.60 3.53
C THR A 22 -7.91 6.31 2.70
N PRO A 23 -7.64 7.48 2.11
CA PRO A 23 -8.64 8.28 1.39
C PRO A 23 -9.00 7.66 0.03
N LEU A 24 -9.88 6.66 0.02
CA LEU A 24 -10.40 6.02 -1.19
C LEU A 24 -11.56 6.81 -1.80
N ARG A 25 -11.61 6.85 -3.13
CA ARG A 25 -12.77 7.38 -3.86
C ARG A 25 -14.00 6.48 -3.70
N PRO A 26 -15.23 7.03 -3.77
CA PRO A 26 -16.47 6.24 -3.71
C PRO A 26 -16.58 5.15 -4.78
N ASP A 27 -15.99 5.37 -5.95
CA ASP A 27 -16.03 4.50 -7.12
C ASP A 27 -14.77 3.64 -7.31
N ALA A 28 -13.92 3.54 -6.28
CA ALA A 28 -12.60 2.89 -6.37
C ALA A 28 -12.63 1.41 -6.84
N PHE A 29 -13.79 0.75 -6.79
CA PHE A 29 -13.96 -0.66 -7.15
C PHE A 29 -15.01 -0.90 -8.25
N GLU A 30 -15.43 0.12 -8.99
CA GLU A 30 -16.43 -0.04 -10.08
C GLU A 30 -15.87 -0.76 -11.31
N ILE A 31 -14.58 -0.56 -11.62
CA ILE A 31 -13.90 -1.25 -12.72
C ILE A 31 -13.07 -2.44 -12.24
N SER A 32 -12.97 -3.44 -13.10
CA SER A 32 -12.23 -4.67 -12.85
C SER A 32 -10.72 -4.43 -12.72
N ASP A 33 -10.03 -5.37 -12.06
CA ASP A 33 -8.56 -5.36 -11.97
C ASP A 33 -7.91 -5.36 -13.37
N GLU A 34 -8.51 -6.02 -14.35
CA GLU A 34 -8.01 -6.06 -15.72
C GLU A 34 -8.12 -4.70 -16.42
N GLU A 35 -9.24 -4.01 -16.24
CA GLU A 35 -9.42 -2.63 -16.74
C GLU A 35 -8.42 -1.67 -16.09
N LYS A 36 -8.21 -1.76 -14.77
CA LYS A 36 -7.19 -0.99 -14.05
C LYS A 36 -5.78 -1.24 -14.59
N ILE A 37 -5.42 -2.51 -14.79
CA ILE A 37 -4.10 -2.89 -15.33
C ILE A 37 -3.89 -2.32 -16.73
N ASN A 38 -4.90 -2.41 -17.60
CA ASN A 38 -4.79 -1.89 -18.96
C ASN A 38 -4.65 -0.36 -18.98
N ALA A 39 -5.40 0.36 -18.14
CA ALA A 39 -5.29 1.81 -18.00
C ALA A 39 -3.90 2.21 -17.48
N ILE A 40 -3.48 1.68 -16.34
CA ILE A 40 -2.18 2.01 -15.72
C ILE A 40 -1.01 1.64 -16.64
N LYS A 41 -1.09 0.51 -17.35
CA LYS A 41 -0.06 0.10 -18.31
C LYS A 41 0.18 1.19 -19.35
N LYS A 42 -0.89 1.78 -19.91
CA LYS A 42 -0.80 2.86 -20.89
C LYS A 42 -0.14 4.10 -20.29
N ASP A 43 -0.47 4.43 -19.05
CA ASP A 43 0.10 5.60 -18.37
C ASP A 43 1.59 5.41 -18.07
N VAL A 44 1.99 4.22 -17.60
CA VAL A 44 3.41 3.89 -17.36
C VAL A 44 4.19 3.88 -18.67
N GLU A 45 3.62 3.33 -19.75
CA GLU A 45 4.23 3.41 -21.08
C GLU A 45 4.48 4.86 -21.50
N SER A 46 3.50 5.74 -21.28
CA SER A 46 3.65 7.17 -21.54
C SER A 46 4.73 7.83 -20.69
N ILE A 47 4.83 7.48 -19.40
CA ILE A 47 5.89 7.98 -18.50
C ILE A 47 7.27 7.56 -19.03
N LEU A 48 7.48 6.28 -19.34
CA LEU A 48 8.78 5.78 -19.77
C LEU A 48 9.22 6.39 -21.11
N ASN A 49 8.30 6.53 -22.07
CA ASN A 49 8.58 7.23 -23.33
C ASN A 49 8.91 8.71 -23.11
N THR A 50 8.21 9.38 -22.19
CA THR A 50 8.47 10.80 -21.86
C THR A 50 9.86 10.99 -21.24
N LEU A 51 10.33 10.01 -20.46
CA LEU A 51 11.69 9.97 -19.92
C LEU A 51 12.75 9.63 -20.98
N GLY A 52 12.35 9.32 -22.22
CA GLY A 52 13.25 8.97 -23.33
C GLY A 52 13.75 7.53 -23.30
N LEU A 53 13.07 6.62 -22.59
CA LEU A 53 13.44 5.20 -22.54
C LEU A 53 12.98 4.48 -23.80
N ASP A 54 13.84 3.61 -24.35
CA ASP A 54 13.53 2.79 -25.53
C ASP A 54 12.73 1.55 -25.12
N LEU A 55 11.43 1.55 -25.45
CA LEU A 55 10.55 0.41 -25.18
C LEU A 55 10.61 -0.70 -26.24
N THR A 56 11.46 -0.57 -27.26
CA THR A 56 11.79 -1.67 -28.18
C THR A 56 12.82 -2.64 -27.59
N ASP A 57 13.57 -2.19 -26.57
CA ASP A 57 14.48 -3.01 -25.77
C ASP A 57 13.74 -4.19 -25.12
N ASP A 58 14.38 -5.36 -25.13
CA ASP A 58 13.77 -6.61 -24.71
C ASP A 58 13.53 -6.68 -23.19
N SER A 59 14.37 -6.00 -22.40
CA SER A 59 14.22 -5.87 -20.96
C SER A 59 13.07 -4.91 -20.59
N LEU A 60 12.96 -3.77 -21.30
CA LEU A 60 12.01 -2.71 -20.96
C LEU A 60 10.62 -2.85 -21.58
N LYS A 61 10.45 -3.52 -22.73
CA LYS A 61 9.13 -3.68 -23.39
C LYS A 61 8.03 -4.26 -22.50
N GLY A 62 8.42 -5.05 -21.49
CA GLY A 62 7.52 -5.65 -20.51
C GLY A 62 7.24 -4.78 -19.26
N THR A 63 8.03 -3.73 -19.02
CA THR A 63 7.99 -2.92 -17.80
C THR A 63 6.61 -2.29 -17.55
N PRO A 64 5.93 -1.67 -18.54
CA PRO A 64 4.62 -1.06 -18.29
C PRO A 64 3.60 -2.04 -17.69
N ASN A 65 3.57 -3.28 -18.22
CA ASN A 65 2.68 -4.32 -17.74
C ASN A 65 3.09 -4.84 -16.35
N ARG A 66 4.39 -4.98 -16.07
CA ARG A 66 4.88 -5.40 -14.75
C ARG A 66 4.52 -4.39 -13.68
N VAL A 67 4.72 -3.09 -13.93
CA VAL A 67 4.36 -2.01 -12.99
C VAL A 67 2.84 -1.98 -12.74
N ALA A 68 2.03 -2.05 -13.80
CA ALA A 68 0.58 -2.05 -13.67
C ALA A 68 0.07 -3.25 -12.84
N LYS A 69 0.61 -4.46 -13.09
CA LYS A 69 0.29 -5.65 -12.30
C LYS A 69 0.73 -5.52 -10.85
N MET A 70 1.94 -5.01 -10.60
CA MET A 70 2.46 -4.79 -9.26
C MET A 70 1.53 -3.86 -8.46
N PHE A 71 1.09 -2.74 -9.05
CA PHE A 71 0.17 -1.82 -8.37
C PHE A 71 -1.18 -2.47 -8.05
N VAL A 72 -1.81 -3.15 -9.02
CA VAL A 72 -3.17 -3.66 -8.84
C VAL A 72 -3.21 -4.95 -8.01
N LYS A 73 -2.27 -5.87 -8.24
CA LYS A 73 -2.33 -7.23 -7.68
C LYS A 73 -1.45 -7.43 -6.46
N GLU A 74 -0.41 -6.61 -6.28
CA GLU A 74 0.63 -6.82 -5.27
C GLU A 74 0.62 -5.69 -4.22
N ILE A 75 1.39 -4.62 -4.43
CA ILE A 75 1.78 -3.69 -3.37
C ILE A 75 0.64 -2.82 -2.82
N PHE A 76 -0.42 -2.59 -3.61
CA PHE A 76 -1.64 -1.92 -3.15
C PHE A 76 -2.83 -2.88 -2.98
N GLY A 77 -2.57 -4.20 -2.91
CA GLY A 77 -3.61 -5.20 -2.70
C GLY A 77 -4.42 -4.95 -1.43
N GLY A 78 -3.80 -4.38 -0.38
CA GLY A 78 -4.47 -4.03 0.88
C GLY A 78 -5.59 -3.00 0.76
N LEU A 79 -5.66 -2.24 -0.34
CA LEU A 79 -6.78 -1.32 -0.58
C LEU A 79 -8.10 -2.06 -0.80
N ASN A 80 -8.08 -3.28 -1.35
CA ASN A 80 -9.29 -4.07 -1.57
C ASN A 80 -9.71 -4.75 -0.25
N PRO A 81 -10.88 -4.38 0.33
CA PRO A 81 -11.34 -4.98 1.58
C PRO A 81 -11.51 -6.50 1.53
N ALA A 82 -11.75 -7.07 0.34
CA ALA A 82 -11.86 -8.51 0.14
C ALA A 82 -10.53 -9.27 0.35
N LYS A 83 -9.37 -8.58 0.32
CA LYS A 83 -8.06 -9.17 0.62
C LYS A 83 -7.70 -9.12 2.11
N LYS A 84 -8.57 -8.60 2.97
CA LYS A 84 -8.35 -8.59 4.42
C LYS A 84 -8.21 -10.03 4.95
N PRO A 85 -7.13 -10.37 5.69
CA PRO A 85 -6.97 -11.70 6.23
C PRO A 85 -8.04 -12.02 7.28
N GLY A 86 -8.47 -13.28 7.32
CA GLY A 86 -9.31 -13.79 8.40
C GLY A 86 -8.52 -13.90 9.71
N SER A 87 -9.18 -13.69 10.84
CA SER A 87 -8.63 -13.91 12.18
C SER A 87 -9.14 -15.22 12.77
N SER A 88 -8.26 -16.00 13.39
CA SER A 88 -8.61 -17.14 14.23
C SER A 88 -8.21 -16.86 15.67
N THR A 89 -9.08 -17.20 16.62
CA THR A 89 -8.79 -17.05 18.05
C THR A 89 -9.17 -18.31 18.82
N PHE A 90 -8.67 -18.45 20.04
CA PHE A 90 -9.04 -19.52 20.96
C PHE A 90 -9.24 -18.99 22.38
N ASP A 91 -10.02 -19.73 23.18
CA ASP A 91 -10.30 -19.37 24.58
C ASP A 91 -9.00 -19.34 25.41
N ASN A 92 -8.83 -18.27 26.20
CA ASN A 92 -7.74 -18.15 27.15
C ASN A 92 -7.99 -19.00 28.41
N LYS A 93 -7.98 -20.33 28.26
CA LYS A 93 -8.27 -21.29 29.32
C LYS A 93 -7.32 -21.19 30.52
N TYR A 94 -6.07 -20.79 30.26
CA TYR A 94 -5.05 -20.61 31.27
C TYR A 94 -5.17 -19.27 32.02
N LYS A 95 -6.12 -18.41 31.64
CA LYS A 95 -6.31 -17.07 32.20
C LYS A 95 -5.00 -16.26 32.20
N TYR A 96 -4.22 -16.40 31.13
CA TYR A 96 -2.99 -15.65 30.96
C TYR A 96 -3.31 -14.16 30.90
N GLY A 97 -2.91 -13.40 31.92
CA GLY A 97 -3.24 -11.98 32.09
C GLY A 97 -2.09 -11.03 31.76
N GLU A 98 -0.99 -11.56 31.22
CA GLU A 98 0.19 -10.76 30.90
C GLU A 98 0.19 -10.35 29.41
N MET A 99 1.10 -9.45 29.07
CA MET A 99 1.27 -8.95 27.70
C MET A 99 1.83 -10.04 26.78
N LEU A 100 1.12 -10.28 25.69
CA LEU A 100 1.59 -11.05 24.54
C LEU A 100 2.28 -10.08 23.57
N VAL A 101 3.46 -10.44 23.08
CA VAL A 101 4.20 -9.59 22.15
C VAL A 101 4.71 -10.41 20.97
N GLU A 102 4.33 -9.98 19.77
CA GLU A 102 4.94 -10.40 18.52
C GLU A 102 5.91 -9.32 18.05
N LYS A 103 7.17 -9.68 17.78
CA LYS A 103 8.25 -8.73 17.47
C LYS A 103 8.89 -9.06 16.14
N ASN A 104 9.43 -8.03 15.49
CA ASN A 104 10.16 -8.13 14.23
C ASN A 104 9.28 -8.58 13.07
N ILE A 105 8.01 -8.18 13.07
CA ILE A 105 7.13 -8.36 11.93
C ILE A 105 7.68 -7.52 10.80
N THR A 106 8.06 -8.15 9.69
CA THR A 106 8.53 -7.44 8.51
C THR A 106 7.38 -6.66 7.89
N VAL A 107 7.59 -5.35 7.70
CA VAL A 107 6.62 -4.47 7.06
C VAL A 107 7.18 -3.96 5.75
N TYR A 108 6.44 -4.22 4.67
CA TYR A 108 6.63 -3.58 3.38
C TYR A 108 5.40 -2.70 3.12
N SER A 109 5.63 -1.44 2.80
CA SER A 109 4.60 -0.48 2.43
C SER A 109 5.13 0.44 1.33
N THR A 110 4.33 1.42 0.92
CA THR A 110 4.68 2.42 -0.09
C THR A 110 4.24 3.79 0.41
N CYS A 111 5.15 4.77 0.40
CA CYS A 111 4.82 6.14 0.78
C CYS A 111 3.90 6.75 -0.28
N GLU A 112 2.75 7.27 0.13
CA GLU A 112 1.76 7.84 -0.78
C GLU A 112 2.22 9.13 -1.48
N HIS A 113 3.15 9.89 -0.89
CA HIS A 113 3.64 11.15 -1.46
C HIS A 113 4.57 10.93 -2.66
N HIS A 114 5.37 9.85 -2.63
CA HIS A 114 6.44 9.62 -3.61
C HIS A 114 6.32 8.28 -4.34
N LEU A 115 5.40 7.42 -3.91
CA LEU A 115 5.25 6.03 -4.35
C LEU A 115 6.54 5.19 -4.20
N LEU A 116 7.37 5.55 -3.22
CA LEU A 116 8.61 4.84 -2.91
C LEU A 116 8.42 3.82 -1.78
N PRO A 117 9.20 2.72 -1.77
CA PRO A 117 9.07 1.69 -0.74
C PRO A 117 9.35 2.21 0.67
N ILE A 118 8.51 1.77 1.62
CA ILE A 118 8.77 1.84 3.05
C ILE A 118 9.09 0.42 3.51
N VAL A 119 10.27 0.21 4.09
CA VAL A 119 10.71 -1.08 4.61
C VAL A 119 11.06 -0.93 6.08
N GLY A 120 10.43 -1.74 6.93
CA GLY A 120 10.59 -1.61 8.37
C GLY A 120 10.20 -2.84 9.17
N ARG A 121 10.13 -2.64 10.48
CA ARG A 121 9.68 -3.66 11.45
C ARG A 121 8.57 -3.09 12.30
N ALA A 122 7.52 -3.89 12.50
CA ALA A 122 6.49 -3.65 13.49
C ALA A 122 6.67 -4.60 14.69
N HIS A 123 6.23 -4.11 15.84
CA HIS A 123 6.13 -4.87 17.08
C HIS A 123 4.71 -4.65 17.60
N VAL A 124 3.96 -5.74 17.77
CA VAL A 124 2.57 -5.69 18.21
C VAL A 124 2.49 -6.34 19.59
N ALA A 125 1.85 -5.65 20.53
CA ALA A 125 1.63 -6.14 21.87
C ALA A 125 0.17 -5.96 22.27
N TYR A 126 -0.41 -6.95 22.96
CA TYR A 126 -1.75 -6.85 23.52
C TYR A 126 -1.86 -7.68 24.81
N ILE A 127 -2.86 -7.38 25.63
CA ILE A 127 -3.28 -8.20 26.77
C ILE A 127 -4.60 -8.84 26.39
N SER A 128 -4.68 -10.16 26.49
CA SER A 128 -5.88 -10.90 26.10
C SER A 128 -7.07 -10.56 27.01
N ASN A 129 -8.28 -10.52 26.44
CA ASN A 129 -9.53 -10.32 27.18
C ASN A 129 -10.54 -11.43 26.82
N GLY A 130 -10.26 -12.64 27.29
CA GLY A 130 -11.11 -13.83 27.08
C GLY A 130 -10.64 -14.74 25.95
N THR A 131 -10.14 -14.19 24.84
CA THR A 131 -9.57 -14.95 23.73
C THR A 131 -8.16 -14.46 23.37
N VAL A 132 -7.37 -15.38 22.83
CA VAL A 132 -6.04 -15.15 22.27
C VAL A 132 -6.10 -15.34 20.77
#